data_AF-A0A838RGX4-F1
#
_entry.id   AF-A0A838RGX4-F1
#
_cell.length_a   1.000
_cell.length_b   1.000
_cell.length_c   1.000
_cell.angle_alpha   90.00
_cell.angle_beta   90.00
_cell.angle_gamma   90.00
#
_symmetry.space_group_name_H-M   'P 1'
#
loop_
_entity.id
_entity.type
_entity.pdbx_description
1 polymer ?
#
loop_
_entity_poly.entity_id
_entity_poly.type
_entity_poly.pdbx_seq_one_letter_code
_entity_poly.pdbx_strand_id
1 'polypeptide(L)'
;MIHPPTSSALDAEPLTPSAGRCPVHHHGSSDRKSPHPTEPTAPQLEQDAQGVWHVRGYHEARTILRGESRQAGFKAEMMGKMPTYMKPPVLFMEGEAHREQRRQTAKFFTPITTRAYHGLMERYADRILSELKRAGRADLSDISLKMAVLVAAQVIGLTSSPLAGMEQRIESFLREEEDPTGKLKKGLRFLSDQWRLGRFFLVDVLPAIRARQNSPQEDLITHLLDSGYGSTEILTECITYGAAGMATTREFISVVTWHLMEQPEMRAWYLKASEEERYAFLHELLRLEPVVGHLYRRTTETM
;
A
#
# COMPACT_ATOMS: atom_id res chain seq x y z
N MET A 1 -51.93 -44.28 -46.34
CA MET A 1 -51.24 -44.61 -47.61
C MET A 1 -49.77 -44.29 -47.45
N ILE A 2 -48.95 -45.22 -47.93
CA ILE A 2 -47.51 -45.33 -47.75
C ILE A 2 -46.81 -44.58 -48.91
N HIS A 3 -45.56 -44.16 -48.66
CA HIS A 3 -44.44 -43.88 -49.59
C HIS A 3 -43.91 -42.44 -49.74
N PRO A 4 -42.57 -42.28 -49.97
CA PRO A 4 -41.66 -41.47 -49.15
C PRO A 4 -40.91 -40.38 -49.95
N PRO A 5 -39.86 -39.75 -49.38
CA PRO A 5 -38.61 -39.55 -50.12
C PRO A 5 -37.36 -39.93 -49.28
N THR A 6 -36.53 -40.87 -49.74
CA THR A 6 -35.23 -40.69 -50.40
C THR A 6 -34.16 -39.96 -49.58
N SER A 7 -33.21 -40.76 -49.08
CA SER A 7 -31.89 -40.37 -48.59
C SER A 7 -31.02 -39.77 -49.70
N SER A 8 -30.32 -38.67 -49.42
CA SER A 8 -29.14 -38.22 -50.15
C SER A 8 -28.29 -37.29 -49.29
N ALA A 9 -27.07 -37.74 -48.98
CA ALA A 9 -25.83 -37.01 -48.64
C ALA A 9 -25.93 -35.90 -47.56
N LEU A 10 -25.42 -36.10 -46.33
CA LEU A 10 -24.01 -35.91 -45.96
C LEU A 10 -23.39 -34.62 -46.51
N ASP A 11 -23.84 -33.48 -45.98
CA ASP A 11 -23.00 -32.29 -45.85
C ASP A 11 -22.86 -31.97 -44.36
N ALA A 12 -21.70 -32.35 -43.82
CA ALA A 12 -21.27 -31.91 -42.50
C ALA A 12 -20.90 -30.43 -42.62
N GLU A 13 -21.81 -29.54 -42.19
CA GLU A 13 -21.42 -28.15 -41.95
C GLU A 13 -20.33 -28.12 -40.88
N PRO A 14 -19.19 -27.45 -41.13
CA PRO A 14 -18.17 -27.28 -40.11
C PRO A 14 -18.76 -26.42 -39.00
N LEU A 15 -18.82 -26.99 -37.78
CA LEU A 15 -19.08 -26.27 -36.54
C LEU A 15 -18.15 -25.06 -36.49
N THR A 16 -18.69 -23.89 -36.80
CA THR A 16 -18.02 -22.63 -36.53
C THR A 16 -17.84 -22.54 -35.01
N PRO A 17 -16.61 -22.34 -34.50
CA PRO A 17 -16.42 -22.20 -33.07
C PRO A 17 -17.10 -20.90 -32.65
N SER A 18 -18.24 -21.05 -31.96
CA SER A 18 -18.88 -19.98 -31.20
C SER A 18 -17.79 -19.28 -30.39
N ALA A 19 -17.59 -17.99 -30.67
CA ALA A 19 -16.65 -17.15 -29.94
C ALA A 19 -16.91 -17.35 -28.45
N GLY A 20 -15.94 -17.97 -27.77
CA GLY A 20 -16.03 -18.32 -26.36
C GLY A 20 -16.36 -17.08 -25.54
N ARG A 21 -17.64 -16.90 -25.21
CA ARG A 21 -18.05 -15.95 -24.18
C ARG A 21 -17.59 -16.57 -22.86
N CYS A 22 -16.72 -15.85 -22.16
CA CYS A 22 -16.33 -16.19 -20.78
C CYS A 22 -17.63 -16.35 -19.95
N PRO A 23 -17.82 -17.47 -19.24
CA PRO A 23 -19.00 -17.69 -18.39
C PRO A 23 -19.05 -16.74 -17.18
N VAL A 24 -17.95 -16.01 -16.92
CA VAL A 24 -17.93 -14.86 -16.01
C VAL A 24 -18.33 -13.63 -16.82
N HIS A 25 -19.56 -13.14 -16.60
CA HIS A 25 -20.10 -11.98 -17.29
C HIS A 25 -19.19 -10.74 -17.12
N HIS A 26 -18.49 -10.33 -18.18
CA HIS A 26 -17.85 -9.00 -18.27
C HIS A 26 -18.81 -7.93 -18.83
N HIS A 27 -20.11 -8.14 -18.74
CA HIS A 27 -21.11 -7.20 -19.26
C HIS A 27 -21.25 -5.98 -18.34
N GLY A 28 -20.54 -4.90 -18.66
CA GLY A 28 -21.05 -3.53 -18.54
C GLY A 28 -20.73 -2.71 -17.28
N SER A 29 -20.25 -3.30 -16.20
CA SER A 29 -19.63 -2.59 -15.08
C SER A 29 -18.70 -3.57 -14.39
N SER A 30 -17.44 -3.22 -14.17
CA SER A 30 -16.64 -4.00 -13.23
C SER A 30 -17.24 -3.81 -11.84
N ASP A 31 -17.31 -4.87 -11.05
CA ASP A 31 -17.64 -4.77 -9.62
C ASP A 31 -16.54 -4.09 -8.79
N ARG A 32 -15.50 -3.55 -9.47
CA ARG A 32 -14.40 -2.82 -8.84
C ARG A 32 -14.89 -1.57 -8.11
N LYS A 33 -14.34 -1.32 -6.93
CA LYS A 33 -14.54 -0.10 -6.12
C LYS A 33 -13.45 0.92 -6.38
N SER A 34 -12.23 0.46 -6.59
CA SER A 34 -11.13 1.29 -7.06
C SER A 34 -11.40 1.85 -8.47
N PRO A 35 -10.92 3.06 -8.78
CA PRO A 35 -11.05 3.63 -10.10
C PRO A 35 -10.58 2.65 -11.16
N HIS A 36 -11.36 2.54 -12.24
CA HIS A 36 -10.93 1.78 -13.40
C HIS A 36 -9.58 2.31 -13.87
N PRO A 37 -8.60 1.43 -14.14
CA PRO A 37 -7.39 1.83 -14.82
C PRO A 37 -7.82 2.49 -16.13
N THR A 38 -7.56 3.78 -16.26
CA THR A 38 -7.74 4.52 -17.52
C THR A 38 -6.71 4.07 -18.55
N GLU A 39 -5.72 3.30 -18.11
CA GLU A 39 -4.66 2.76 -18.95
C GLU A 39 -5.10 1.47 -19.66
N PRO A 40 -4.76 1.34 -20.95
CA PRO A 40 -5.07 0.15 -21.72
C PRO A 40 -4.33 -1.06 -21.14
N THR A 41 -4.91 -2.26 -21.28
CA THR A 41 -4.26 -3.51 -20.85
C THR A 41 -3.26 -4.07 -21.86
N ALA A 42 -3.23 -3.49 -23.07
CA ALA A 42 -2.36 -3.87 -24.18
C ALA A 42 -1.95 -2.62 -24.98
N PRO A 43 -0.76 -2.61 -25.61
CA PRO A 43 0.25 -3.67 -25.61
C PRO A 43 0.92 -3.85 -24.23
N GLN A 44 1.59 -4.98 -23.99
CA GLN A 44 2.21 -5.28 -22.69
C GLN A 44 3.38 -4.34 -22.34
N LEU A 45 4.02 -3.79 -23.36
CA LEU A 45 5.09 -2.82 -23.31
C LEU A 45 4.80 -1.73 -24.33
N GLU A 46 4.82 -0.48 -23.90
CA GLU A 46 4.59 0.67 -24.76
C GLU A 46 5.50 1.82 -24.31
N GLN A 47 6.10 2.52 -25.26
CA GLN A 47 6.76 3.79 -24.97
C GLN A 47 5.85 4.93 -25.42
N ASP A 48 5.54 5.85 -24.51
CA ASP A 48 4.73 7.02 -24.86
C ASP A 48 5.55 8.10 -25.59
N ALA A 49 4.85 9.15 -26.05
CA ALA A 49 5.47 10.25 -26.78
C ALA A 49 6.49 11.06 -25.95
N GLN A 50 6.47 10.92 -24.63
CA GLN A 50 7.42 11.55 -23.70
C GLN A 50 8.62 10.64 -23.40
N GLY A 51 8.68 9.46 -24.02
CA GLY A 51 9.75 8.49 -23.84
C GLY A 51 9.61 7.63 -22.59
N VAL A 52 8.49 7.68 -21.88
CA VAL A 52 8.23 6.86 -20.69
C VAL A 52 7.74 5.48 -21.12
N TRP A 53 8.36 4.44 -20.55
CA TRP A 53 7.94 3.06 -20.75
C TRP A 53 6.79 2.69 -19.81
N HIS A 54 5.68 2.28 -20.40
CA HIS A 54 4.52 1.71 -19.72
C HIS A 54 4.62 0.19 -19.78
N VAL A 55 4.61 -0.46 -18.61
CA VAL A 55 4.75 -1.91 -18.46
C VAL A 55 3.47 -2.48 -17.86
N ARG A 56 2.74 -3.25 -18.66
CA ARG A 56 1.42 -3.82 -18.32
C ARG A 56 1.46 -5.34 -18.19
N GLY A 57 2.48 -5.98 -18.76
CA GLY A 57 2.70 -7.42 -18.65
C GLY A 57 3.34 -7.83 -17.32
N TYR A 58 2.83 -8.91 -16.72
CA TYR A 58 3.32 -9.41 -15.43
C TYR A 58 4.78 -9.88 -15.50
N HIS A 59 5.16 -10.58 -16.57
CA HIS A 59 6.50 -11.13 -16.70
C HIS A 59 7.54 -10.03 -16.91
N GLU A 60 7.19 -9.03 -17.73
CA GLU A 60 7.97 -7.84 -18.05
C GLU A 60 8.18 -7.01 -16.79
N ALA A 61 7.11 -6.71 -16.05
CA ALA A 61 7.17 -5.99 -14.79
C ALA A 61 8.05 -6.71 -13.77
N ARG A 62 7.90 -8.04 -13.63
CA ARG A 62 8.72 -8.84 -12.71
C ARG A 62 10.20 -8.83 -13.10
N THR A 63 10.51 -8.84 -14.40
CA THR A 63 11.88 -8.78 -14.90
C THR A 63 12.51 -7.43 -14.58
N ILE A 64 11.82 -6.34 -14.90
CA ILE A 64 12.29 -4.97 -14.64
C ILE A 64 12.48 -4.71 -13.14
N LEU A 65 11.51 -5.11 -12.30
CA LEU A 65 11.58 -4.92 -10.84
C LEU A 65 12.69 -5.74 -10.15
N ARG A 66 13.25 -6.75 -10.83
CA ARG A 66 14.38 -7.55 -10.34
C ARG A 66 15.71 -7.17 -10.99
N GLY A 67 15.67 -6.41 -12.08
CA GLY A 67 16.84 -5.88 -12.75
C GLY A 67 17.35 -4.58 -12.13
N GLU A 68 18.37 -4.01 -12.75
CA GLU A 68 18.94 -2.72 -12.36
C GLU A 68 18.01 -1.58 -12.74
N SER A 69 17.35 -0.99 -11.74
CA SER A 69 16.53 0.21 -11.90
C SER A 69 16.50 0.98 -10.59
N ARG A 70 16.28 2.30 -10.66
CA ARG A 70 16.18 3.16 -9.48
C ARG A 70 14.75 3.50 -9.13
N GLN A 71 14.46 3.64 -7.84
CA GLN A 71 13.17 4.18 -7.38
C GLN A 71 12.88 5.55 -8.03
N ALA A 72 11.70 5.69 -8.63
CA ALA A 72 11.24 6.95 -9.23
C ALA A 72 9.84 7.37 -8.75
N GLY A 73 9.21 6.58 -7.87
CA GLY A 73 7.93 6.91 -7.24
C GLY A 73 8.10 7.60 -5.89
N PHE A 74 6.99 7.87 -5.22
CA PHE A 74 6.97 8.38 -3.83
C PHE A 74 7.79 9.67 -3.63
N LYS A 75 7.74 10.57 -4.62
CA LYS A 75 8.51 11.82 -4.65
C LYS A 75 10.02 11.61 -4.57
N ALA A 76 10.54 10.58 -5.24
CA ALA A 76 11.97 10.25 -5.28
C ALA A 76 12.87 11.44 -5.68
N GLU A 77 12.36 12.39 -6.46
CA GLU A 77 13.05 13.63 -6.82
C GLU A 77 13.39 14.52 -5.61
N MET A 78 12.67 14.38 -4.49
CA MET A 78 13.03 15.04 -3.22
C MET A 78 14.28 14.48 -2.58
N MET A 79 14.66 13.23 -2.88
CA MET A 79 15.89 12.64 -2.36
C MET A 79 17.14 13.35 -2.91
N GLY A 80 17.07 13.91 -4.12
CA GLY A 80 18.15 14.74 -4.67
C GLY A 80 18.38 16.06 -3.92
N LYS A 81 17.45 16.46 -3.05
CA LYS A 81 17.58 17.65 -2.18
C LYS A 81 18.02 17.31 -0.76
N MET A 82 18.10 16.02 -0.38
CA MET A 82 18.61 15.65 0.93
C MET A 82 20.12 15.92 1.01
N PRO A 83 20.61 16.40 2.17
CA PRO A 83 22.04 16.56 2.37
C PRO A 83 22.79 15.24 2.18
N THR A 84 23.92 15.28 1.49
CA THR A 84 24.71 14.08 1.13
C THR A 84 25.28 13.32 2.33
N TYR A 85 25.36 13.95 3.50
CA TYR A 85 25.80 13.31 4.74
C TYR A 85 24.70 12.46 5.41
N MET A 86 23.43 12.60 4.97
CA MET A 86 22.33 11.84 5.52
C MET A 86 22.12 10.52 4.77
N LYS A 87 21.82 9.46 5.51
CA LYS A 87 21.38 8.18 4.97
C LYS A 87 19.95 8.31 4.42
N PRO A 88 19.70 7.94 3.16
CA PRO A 88 18.35 7.96 2.61
C PRO A 88 17.50 6.86 3.26
N PRO A 89 16.16 7.03 3.33
CA PRO A 89 15.29 5.95 3.78
C PRO A 89 15.41 4.70 2.92
N VAL A 90 15.16 3.52 3.51
CA VAL A 90 15.29 2.21 2.84
C VAL A 90 14.60 2.14 1.48
N LEU A 91 13.47 2.82 1.30
CA LEU A 91 12.69 2.85 0.05
C LEU A 91 13.47 3.41 -1.16
N PHE A 92 14.46 4.28 -0.90
CA PHE A 92 15.25 4.97 -1.92
C PHE A 92 16.71 4.51 -1.94
N MET A 93 17.07 3.55 -1.08
CA MET A 93 18.37 2.90 -1.12
C MET A 93 18.44 1.93 -2.30
N GLU A 94 19.66 1.72 -2.81
CA GLU A 94 19.92 0.78 -3.90
C GLU A 94 21.05 -0.19 -3.51
N GLY A 95 21.19 -1.29 -4.26
CA GLY A 95 22.32 -2.21 -4.17
C GLY A 95 22.52 -2.87 -2.80
N GLU A 96 23.79 -2.98 -2.37
CA GLU A 96 24.18 -3.66 -1.13
C GLU A 96 23.65 -2.98 0.13
N ALA A 97 23.68 -1.63 0.16
CA ALA A 97 23.16 -0.87 1.30
C ALA A 97 21.67 -1.15 1.54
N HIS A 98 20.87 -1.18 0.47
CA HIS A 98 19.46 -1.56 0.55
C HIS A 98 19.27 -3.01 1.03
N ARG A 99 20.06 -3.95 0.49
CA ARG A 99 19.98 -5.36 0.87
C ARG A 99 20.30 -5.57 2.35
N GLU A 100 21.33 -4.89 2.86
CA GLU A 100 21.73 -5.00 4.25
C GLU A 100 20.68 -4.39 5.19
N GLN A 101 20.18 -3.18 4.89
CA GLN A 101 19.11 -2.55 5.65
C GLN A 101 17.85 -3.43 5.69
N ARG A 102 17.42 -3.99 4.54
CA ARG A 102 16.26 -4.89 4.49
C ARG A 102 16.49 -6.17 5.26
N ARG A 103 17.69 -6.77 5.19
CA ARG A 103 18.04 -7.97 5.95
C ARG A 103 17.92 -7.75 7.44
N GLN A 104 18.42 -6.61 7.93
CA GLN A 104 18.40 -6.27 9.35
C GLN A 104 16.99 -5.93 9.87
N THR A 105 16.16 -5.28 9.06
CA THR A 105 14.78 -4.90 9.41
C THR A 105 13.76 -6.02 9.18
N ALA A 106 14.06 -7.02 8.34
CA ALA A 106 13.15 -8.13 8.03
C ALA A 106 12.67 -8.91 9.27
N LYS A 107 13.50 -8.95 10.33
CA LYS A 107 13.14 -9.61 11.61
C LYS A 107 11.85 -9.07 12.23
N PHE A 108 11.51 -7.81 11.99
CA PHE A 108 10.29 -7.17 12.49
C PHE A 108 9.02 -7.58 11.72
N PHE A 109 9.19 -8.21 10.56
CA PHE A 109 8.12 -8.55 9.61
C PHE A 109 8.06 -10.06 9.29
N THR A 110 8.77 -10.90 10.05
CA THR A 110 8.71 -12.36 9.84
C THR A 110 7.34 -12.91 10.23
N PRO A 111 6.91 -14.07 9.68
CA PRO A 111 5.63 -14.68 10.06
C PRO A 111 5.46 -14.94 11.56
N ILE A 112 6.56 -15.20 12.28
CA ILE A 112 6.51 -15.40 13.75
C ILE A 112 6.24 -14.06 14.44
N THR A 113 6.98 -13.03 14.06
CA THR A 113 6.84 -11.68 14.63
C THR A 113 5.45 -11.10 14.32
N THR A 114 4.96 -11.25 13.10
CA THR A 114 3.63 -10.73 12.72
C THR A 114 2.50 -11.43 13.48
N ARG A 115 2.60 -12.75 13.69
CA ARG A 115 1.66 -13.48 14.56
C ARG A 115 1.67 -12.96 16.01
N ALA A 116 2.82 -12.57 16.53
CA ALA A 116 2.91 -11.97 17.87
C ALA A 116 2.15 -10.64 17.97
N TYR A 117 1.94 -9.92 16.85
CA TYR A 117 1.12 -8.72 16.81
C TYR A 117 -0.39 -8.98 16.79
N HIS A 118 -0.87 -10.21 16.56
CA HIS A 118 -2.32 -10.49 16.45
C HIS A 118 -3.09 -10.04 17.69
N GLY A 119 -2.63 -10.43 18.89
CA GLY A 119 -3.31 -10.03 20.12
C GLY A 119 -3.31 -8.51 20.35
N LEU A 120 -2.31 -7.79 19.83
CA LEU A 120 -2.30 -6.32 19.85
C LEU A 120 -3.34 -5.76 18.86
N MET A 121 -3.36 -6.29 17.64
CA MET A 121 -4.31 -5.90 16.59
C MET A 121 -5.76 -6.11 17.03
N GLU A 122 -6.07 -7.24 17.69
CA GLU A 122 -7.38 -7.54 18.25
C GLU A 122 -7.80 -6.51 19.30
N ARG A 123 -6.92 -6.18 20.25
CA ARG A 123 -7.21 -5.14 21.26
C ARG A 123 -7.48 -3.77 20.63
N TYR A 124 -6.76 -3.42 19.57
CA TYR A 124 -6.99 -2.18 18.84
C TYR A 124 -8.33 -2.21 18.10
N ALA A 125 -8.65 -3.30 17.42
CA ALA A 125 -9.93 -3.49 16.77
C ALA A 125 -11.09 -3.40 17.77
N ASP A 126 -11.00 -4.08 18.91
CA ASP A 126 -12.03 -4.05 19.97
C ASP A 126 -12.26 -2.63 20.50
N ARG A 127 -11.19 -1.87 20.71
CA ARG A 127 -11.28 -0.47 21.14
C ARG A 127 -12.00 0.38 20.09
N ILE A 128 -11.57 0.29 18.83
CA ILE A 128 -12.14 1.04 17.71
C ILE A 128 -13.64 0.70 17.55
N LEU A 129 -13.98 -0.58 17.59
CA LEU A 129 -15.37 -1.05 17.48
C LEU A 129 -16.22 -0.65 18.69
N SER A 130 -15.63 -0.58 19.89
CA SER A 130 -16.33 -0.09 21.09
C SER A 130 -16.66 1.40 21.00
N GLU A 131 -15.73 2.21 20.48
CA GLU A 131 -15.96 3.62 20.19
C GLU A 131 -17.06 3.80 19.13
N LEU A 132 -17.02 3.00 18.05
CA LEU A 132 -18.07 2.98 17.02
C LEU A 132 -19.45 2.60 17.60
N LYS A 133 -19.54 1.54 18.41
CA LYS A 133 -20.80 1.11 19.04
C LYS A 133 -21.40 2.21 19.92
N ARG A 134 -20.57 2.95 20.66
CA ARG A 134 -21.01 4.07 21.49
C ARG A 134 -21.48 5.27 20.67
N ALA A 135 -20.78 5.59 19.58
CA ALA A 135 -21.11 6.72 18.72
C ALA A 135 -22.29 6.43 17.77
N GLY A 136 -22.53 5.16 17.44
CA GLY A 136 -23.55 4.69 16.50
C GLY A 136 -23.19 4.89 15.02
N ARG A 137 -22.12 5.62 14.72
CA ARG A 137 -21.60 5.88 13.38
C ARG A 137 -20.12 6.25 13.43
N ALA A 138 -19.40 5.99 12.34
CA ALA A 138 -18.04 6.46 12.11
C ALA A 138 -17.79 6.57 10.60
N ASP A 139 -16.77 7.34 10.23
CA ASP A 139 -16.18 7.25 8.90
C ASP A 139 -15.28 6.01 8.83
N LEU A 140 -15.48 5.17 7.82
CA LEU A 140 -14.74 3.92 7.65
C LEU A 140 -13.24 4.18 7.39
N SER A 141 -12.91 5.23 6.65
CA SER A 141 -11.53 5.61 6.34
C SER A 141 -10.80 6.03 7.62
N ASP A 142 -11.46 6.82 8.48
CA ASP A 142 -10.88 7.27 9.75
C ASP A 142 -10.57 6.10 10.70
N ILE A 143 -11.52 5.17 10.89
CA ILE A 143 -11.30 4.02 11.78
C ILE A 143 -10.30 3.02 11.20
N SER A 144 -10.20 2.91 9.87
CA SER A 144 -9.22 2.07 9.19
C SER A 144 -7.82 2.67 9.30
N LEU A 145 -7.69 3.99 9.16
CA LEU A 145 -6.45 4.71 9.38
C LEU A 145 -5.96 4.56 10.81
N LYS A 146 -6.87 4.70 11.78
CA LYS A 146 -6.59 4.48 13.21
C LYS A 146 -6.00 3.10 13.47
N MET A 147 -6.61 2.06 12.91
CA MET A 147 -6.08 0.69 13.02
C MET A 147 -4.66 0.59 12.45
N ALA A 148 -4.45 1.13 11.25
CA ALA A 148 -3.15 1.06 10.58
C ALA A 148 -2.05 1.84 11.32
N VAL A 149 -2.37 3.04 11.83
CA VAL A 149 -1.45 3.88 12.59
C VAL A 149 -1.04 3.19 13.89
N LEU A 150 -1.99 2.62 14.63
CA LEU A 150 -1.71 1.96 15.92
C LEU A 150 -0.76 0.75 15.75
N VAL A 151 -0.95 -0.04 14.69
CA VAL A 151 -0.07 -1.18 14.40
C VAL A 151 1.30 -0.72 13.91
N ALA A 152 1.35 0.20 12.95
CA ALA A 152 2.62 0.67 12.39
C ALA A 152 3.46 1.43 13.44
N ALA A 153 2.82 2.22 14.32
CA ALA A 153 3.51 2.87 15.42
C ALA A 153 4.18 1.88 16.37
N GLN A 154 3.55 0.71 16.62
CA GLN A 154 4.14 -0.35 17.42
C GLN A 154 5.40 -0.93 16.76
N VAL A 155 5.34 -1.22 15.46
CA VAL A 155 6.47 -1.80 14.71
C VAL A 155 7.63 -0.81 14.60
N ILE A 156 7.33 0.48 14.37
CA ILE A 156 8.33 1.53 14.25
C ILE A 156 8.96 1.85 15.62
N GLY A 157 8.19 1.77 16.71
CA GLY A 157 8.62 2.18 18.05
C GLY A 157 8.12 3.57 18.46
N LEU A 158 7.11 4.11 17.78
CA LEU A 158 6.45 5.39 18.12
C LEU A 158 5.45 5.22 19.27
N THR A 159 5.82 4.47 20.32
CA THR A 159 4.93 4.11 21.44
C THR A 159 5.13 4.98 22.68
N SER A 160 6.10 5.89 22.66
CA SER A 160 6.38 6.84 23.75
C SER A 160 5.76 8.22 23.54
N SER A 161 4.74 8.31 22.70
CA SER A 161 4.00 9.54 22.43
C SER A 161 2.50 9.37 22.66
N PRO A 162 1.76 10.47 22.79
CA PRO A 162 0.31 10.40 22.86
C PRO A 162 -0.26 9.79 21.58
N LEU A 163 -0.90 8.62 21.72
CA LEU A 163 -1.65 7.99 20.63
C LEU A 163 -2.72 8.93 20.06
N ALA A 164 -3.35 9.72 20.94
CA ALA A 164 -4.30 10.73 20.52
C ALA A 164 -3.66 11.75 19.57
N GLY A 165 -4.27 11.93 18.40
CA GLY A 165 -3.79 12.88 17.41
C GLY A 165 -2.65 12.37 16.54
N MET A 166 -2.10 11.17 16.77
CA MET A 166 -0.96 10.64 16.01
C MET A 166 -1.37 10.36 14.56
N GLU A 167 -2.55 9.79 14.37
CA GLU A 167 -3.16 9.55 13.07
C GLU A 167 -3.13 10.81 12.21
N GLN A 168 -3.63 11.93 12.75
CA GLN A 168 -3.70 13.20 12.03
C GLN A 168 -2.30 13.79 11.77
N ARG A 169 -1.35 13.62 12.70
CA ARG A 169 0.03 14.08 12.50
C ARG A 169 0.70 13.32 11.36
N ILE A 170 0.51 12.01 11.28
CA ILE A 170 1.14 11.19 10.23
C ILE A 170 0.40 11.34 8.90
N GLU A 171 -0.93 11.31 8.90
CA GLU A 171 -1.75 11.50 7.71
C GLU A 171 -1.46 12.84 7.03
N SER A 172 -1.08 13.87 7.80
CA SER A 172 -0.72 15.18 7.26
C SER A 172 0.42 15.15 6.23
N PHE A 173 1.26 14.11 6.24
CA PHE A 173 2.32 13.89 5.24
C PHE A 173 1.87 13.06 4.04
N LEU A 174 0.74 12.36 4.16
CA LEU A 174 0.19 11.44 3.15
C LEU A 174 -0.82 12.12 2.23
N ARG A 175 -1.36 13.27 2.65
CA ARG A 175 -2.28 14.06 1.82
C ARG A 175 -1.52 14.61 0.62
N GLU A 176 -1.89 14.12 -0.56
CA GLU A 176 -1.57 14.80 -1.81
C GLU A 176 -2.36 16.11 -1.85
N GLU A 177 -1.65 17.23 -1.88
CA GLU A 177 -2.25 18.54 -2.04
C GLU A 177 -1.80 19.13 -3.37
N GLU A 178 -2.72 19.81 -4.05
CA GLU A 178 -2.43 20.52 -5.28
C GLU A 178 -1.31 21.54 -5.06
N ASP A 179 -0.41 21.66 -6.05
CA ASP A 179 0.70 22.59 -5.97
C ASP A 179 0.16 24.03 -5.88
N PRO A 180 0.46 24.78 -4.80
CA PRO A 180 -0.11 26.10 -4.62
C PRO A 180 0.37 27.07 -5.70
N THR A 181 -0.59 27.76 -6.32
CA THR A 181 -0.31 28.82 -7.31
C THR A 181 0.09 30.12 -6.61
N GLY A 182 1.27 30.65 -6.96
CA GLY A 182 1.80 31.92 -6.45
C GLY A 182 2.79 31.81 -5.28
N LYS A 183 3.76 32.73 -5.23
CA LYS A 183 4.89 32.71 -4.28
C LYS A 183 4.46 32.76 -2.81
N LEU A 184 3.44 33.56 -2.47
CA LEU A 184 2.94 33.69 -1.10
C LEU A 184 2.34 32.38 -0.60
N LYS A 185 1.46 31.75 -1.39
CA LYS A 185 0.84 30.46 -1.04
C LYS A 185 1.89 29.35 -0.92
N LYS A 186 2.90 29.33 -1.81
CA LYS A 186 4.05 28.42 -1.71
C LYS A 186 4.83 28.62 -0.40
N GLY A 187 5.07 29.87 0.00
CA GLY A 187 5.75 30.19 1.27
C GLY A 187 4.95 29.77 2.50
N LEU A 188 3.64 30.05 2.54
CA LEU A 188 2.75 29.60 3.62
C LEU A 188 2.69 28.08 3.70
N ARG A 189 2.62 27.40 2.55
CA ARG A 189 2.60 25.95 2.50
C ARG A 189 3.89 25.36 3.07
N PHE A 190 5.03 25.87 2.62
CA PHE A 190 6.33 25.47 3.14
C PHE A 190 6.40 25.63 4.66
N LEU A 191 5.97 26.77 5.20
CA LEU A 191 5.96 27.01 6.65
C LEU A 191 5.04 26.03 7.40
N SER A 192 3.85 25.76 6.86
CA SER A 192 2.93 24.74 7.40
C SER A 192 3.58 23.35 7.41
N ASP A 193 4.24 22.96 6.33
CA ASP A 193 4.88 21.65 6.22
C ASP A 193 6.06 21.51 7.18
N GLN A 194 6.87 22.58 7.34
CA GLN A 194 7.93 22.63 8.36
C GLN A 194 7.37 22.56 9.78
N TRP A 195 6.24 23.23 10.06
CA TRP A 195 5.58 23.16 11.36
C TRP A 195 5.03 21.75 11.64
N ARG A 196 4.41 21.09 10.67
CA ARG A 196 3.92 19.71 10.79
C ARG A 196 5.07 18.74 11.05
N LEU A 197 6.16 18.86 10.29
CA LEU A 197 7.36 18.05 10.46
C LEU A 197 7.98 18.26 11.84
N GLY A 198 8.17 19.52 12.27
CA GLY A 198 8.69 19.86 13.58
C GLY A 198 7.79 19.35 14.72
N ARG A 199 6.47 19.47 14.57
CA ARG A 199 5.50 18.94 15.54
C ARG A 199 5.58 17.42 15.65
N PHE A 200 5.61 16.70 14.53
CA PHE A 200 5.76 15.24 14.53
C PHE A 200 7.08 14.81 15.15
N PHE A 201 8.17 15.51 14.82
CA PHE A 201 9.47 15.25 15.43
C PHE A 201 9.45 15.43 16.94
N LEU A 202 8.95 16.55 17.44
CA LEU A 202 8.98 16.89 18.86
C LEU A 202 8.01 16.05 19.70
N VAL A 203 6.84 15.70 19.16
CA VAL A 203 5.78 15.00 19.88
C VAL A 203 5.93 13.49 19.79
N ASP A 204 6.40 12.95 18.66
CA ASP A 204 6.41 11.51 18.41
C ASP A 204 7.82 10.92 18.37
N VAL A 205 8.67 11.46 17.49
CA VAL A 205 9.96 10.84 17.19
C VAL A 205 10.99 11.07 18.30
N LEU A 206 11.14 12.31 18.78
CA LEU A 206 12.13 12.66 19.80
C LEU A 206 11.87 11.96 21.15
N PRO A 207 10.61 11.88 21.67
CA PRO A 207 10.32 11.08 22.86
C PRO A 207 10.62 9.59 22.66
N ALA A 208 10.29 9.04 21.48
CA ALA A 208 10.61 7.65 21.16
C ALA A 208 12.12 7.41 21.14
N ILE A 209 12.91 8.28 20.49
CA ILE A 209 14.37 8.20 20.48
C ILE A 209 14.92 8.23 21.92
N ARG A 210 14.53 9.21 22.73
CA ARG A 210 15.00 9.35 24.11
C ARG A 210 14.66 8.12 24.95
N ALA A 211 13.45 7.58 24.79
CA ALA A 211 13.06 6.36 25.49
C ALA A 211 13.95 5.17 25.11
N ARG A 212 14.33 5.02 23.83
CA ARG A 212 15.15 3.90 23.33
C ARG A 212 16.63 4.06 23.64
N GLN A 213 17.12 5.29 23.73
CA GLN A 213 18.46 5.57 24.25
C GLN A 213 18.62 5.15 25.71
N ASN A 214 17.54 5.27 26.52
CA ASN A 214 17.56 4.86 27.92
C ASN A 214 17.22 3.38 28.13
N SER A 215 16.28 2.85 27.33
CA SER A 215 15.80 1.47 27.40
C SER A 215 15.53 0.95 25.98
N PRO A 216 16.53 0.34 25.33
CA PRO A 216 16.39 -0.31 24.03
C PRO A 216 15.22 -1.31 24.01
N GLN A 217 14.56 -1.45 22.86
CA GLN A 217 13.43 -2.35 22.63
C GLN A 217 13.60 -3.11 21.32
N GLU A 218 12.76 -4.12 21.07
CA GLU A 218 12.77 -4.84 19.79
C GLU A 218 11.94 -4.10 18.72
N ASP A 219 12.35 -2.87 18.37
CA ASP A 219 11.67 -2.02 17.39
C ASP A 219 12.63 -1.37 16.37
N LEU A 220 12.06 -0.76 15.33
CA LEU A 220 12.83 -0.11 14.26
C LEU A 220 13.70 1.04 14.80
N ILE A 221 13.18 1.89 15.70
CA ILE A 221 13.95 3.02 16.25
C ILE A 221 15.20 2.53 16.98
N THR A 222 15.09 1.47 17.80
CA THR A 222 16.25 0.88 18.47
C THR A 222 17.27 0.40 17.44
N HIS A 223 16.81 -0.31 16.41
CA HIS A 223 17.68 -0.78 15.34
C HIS A 223 18.39 0.37 14.60
N LEU A 224 17.68 1.45 14.26
CA LEU A 224 18.26 2.60 13.57
C LEU A 224 19.30 3.31 14.45
N LEU A 225 19.05 3.42 15.76
CA LEU A 225 20.03 3.97 16.71
C LEU A 225 21.30 3.11 16.76
N ASP A 226 21.17 1.79 16.84
CA ASP A 226 22.30 0.85 16.83
C ASP A 226 23.10 0.91 15.52
N SER A 227 22.41 1.15 14.40
CA SER A 227 23.00 1.36 13.07
C SER A 227 23.57 2.78 12.87
N GLY A 228 23.62 3.59 13.93
CA GLY A 228 24.21 4.93 13.93
C GLY A 228 23.43 5.94 13.08
N TYR A 229 22.09 5.85 13.08
CA TYR A 229 21.25 6.87 12.47
C TYR A 229 21.06 8.06 13.42
N GLY A 230 21.17 9.27 12.88
CA GLY A 230 20.84 10.51 13.57
C GLY A 230 19.32 10.74 13.67
N SER A 231 18.91 11.65 14.54
CA SER A 231 17.48 11.89 14.81
C SER A 231 16.68 12.33 13.58
N THR A 232 17.30 13.10 12.67
CA THR A 232 16.65 13.52 11.42
C THR A 232 16.48 12.36 10.44
N GLU A 233 17.43 11.41 10.40
CA GLU A 233 17.34 10.22 9.55
C GLU A 233 16.30 9.23 10.11
N ILE A 234 16.20 9.12 11.44
CA ILE A 234 15.13 8.36 12.09
C ILE A 234 13.76 8.97 11.77
N LEU A 235 13.65 10.30 11.76
CA LEU A 235 12.41 11.00 11.38
C LEU A 235 11.99 10.66 9.94
N THR A 236 12.93 10.68 8.98
CA THR A 236 12.61 10.36 7.58
C THR A 236 12.24 8.89 7.38
N GLU A 237 12.89 7.97 8.10
CA GLU A 237 12.48 6.56 8.13
C GLU A 237 11.09 6.36 8.76
N CYS A 238 10.77 7.04 9.86
CA CYS A 238 9.44 6.98 10.49
C CYS A 238 8.34 7.43 9.51
N ILE A 239 8.59 8.49 8.73
CA ILE A 239 7.66 8.95 7.70
C ILE A 239 7.53 7.90 6.58
N THR A 240 8.63 7.29 6.16
CA THR A 240 8.65 6.30 5.07
C THR A 240 7.87 5.04 5.46
N TYR A 241 8.16 4.45 6.62
CA TYR A 241 7.42 3.29 7.12
C TYR A 241 5.97 3.63 7.48
N GLY A 242 5.73 4.82 8.04
CA GLY A 242 4.39 5.30 8.33
C GLY A 242 3.55 5.43 7.05
N ALA A 243 4.08 6.08 6.02
CA ALA A 243 3.40 6.20 4.74
C ALA A 243 3.12 4.84 4.08
N ALA A 244 4.13 3.97 4.04
CA ALA A 244 4.01 2.67 3.39
C ALA A 244 3.00 1.76 4.11
N GLY A 245 3.03 1.72 5.45
CA GLY A 245 2.17 0.83 6.23
C GLY A 245 0.76 1.38 6.49
N MET A 246 0.61 2.69 6.67
CA MET A 246 -0.64 3.28 7.14
C MET A 246 -1.62 3.59 6.00
N ALA A 247 -1.16 4.26 4.94
CA ALA A 247 -2.02 4.61 3.81
C ALA A 247 -2.57 3.36 3.13
N THR A 248 -1.68 2.42 2.81
CA THR A 248 -2.06 1.24 2.03
C THR A 248 -3.04 0.34 2.80
N THR A 249 -2.82 0.18 4.10
CA THR A 249 -3.70 -0.61 4.96
C THR A 249 -5.05 0.05 5.17
N ARG A 250 -5.11 1.39 5.31
CA ARG A 250 -6.38 2.14 5.37
C ARG A 250 -7.25 1.87 4.15
N GLU A 251 -6.68 2.05 2.96
CA GLU A 251 -7.41 1.84 1.71
C GLU A 251 -7.85 0.39 1.56
N PHE A 252 -6.97 -0.56 1.91
CA PHE A 252 -7.31 -1.98 1.78
C PHE A 252 -8.42 -2.43 2.73
N ILE A 253 -8.40 -2.00 4.00
CA ILE A 253 -9.52 -2.29 4.93
C ILE A 253 -10.82 -1.67 4.40
N SER A 254 -10.74 -0.45 3.85
CA SER A 254 -11.90 0.26 3.32
C SER A 254 -12.51 -0.48 2.13
N VAL A 255 -11.69 -0.91 1.17
CA VAL A 255 -12.18 -1.59 -0.03
C VAL A 255 -12.76 -2.96 0.30
N VAL A 256 -12.10 -3.74 1.16
CA VAL A 256 -12.59 -5.03 1.66
C VAL A 256 -13.97 -4.85 2.32
N THR A 257 -14.07 -3.88 3.24
CA THR A 257 -15.30 -3.65 3.98
C THR A 257 -16.41 -3.19 3.05
N TRP A 258 -16.12 -2.37 2.04
CA TRP A 258 -17.09 -1.94 1.04
C TRP A 258 -17.68 -3.14 0.29
N HIS A 259 -16.85 -4.04 -0.24
CA HIS A 259 -17.35 -5.27 -0.89
C HIS A 259 -18.24 -6.10 0.04
N LEU A 260 -17.79 -6.33 1.28
CA LEU A 260 -18.55 -7.11 2.25
C LEU A 260 -19.86 -6.42 2.67
N MET A 261 -19.95 -5.10 2.64
CA MET A 261 -21.19 -4.39 2.97
C MET A 261 -22.23 -4.48 1.86
N GLU A 262 -21.80 -4.42 0.60
CA GLU A 262 -22.69 -4.46 -0.57
C GLU A 262 -23.05 -5.87 -1.04
N GLN A 263 -22.28 -6.89 -0.66
CA GLN A 263 -22.46 -8.28 -1.10
C GLN A 263 -22.77 -9.19 0.10
N PRO A 264 -24.07 -9.34 0.49
CA PRO A 264 -24.45 -10.07 1.69
C PRO A 264 -24.01 -11.54 1.72
N GLU A 265 -24.00 -12.20 0.57
CA GLU A 265 -23.55 -13.60 0.44
C GLU A 265 -22.05 -13.73 0.73
N MET A 266 -21.25 -12.85 0.15
CA MET A 266 -19.81 -12.77 0.39
C MET A 266 -19.52 -12.47 1.87
N ARG A 267 -20.27 -11.57 2.49
CA ARG A 267 -20.17 -11.30 3.94
C ARG A 267 -20.53 -12.52 4.78
N ALA A 268 -21.63 -13.19 4.45
CA ALA A 268 -22.08 -14.38 5.18
C ALA A 268 -21.05 -15.51 5.08
N TRP A 269 -20.41 -15.66 3.92
CA TRP A 269 -19.30 -16.58 3.72
C TRP A 269 -18.07 -16.15 4.54
N TYR A 270 -17.60 -14.90 4.40
CA TYR A 270 -16.40 -14.40 5.07
C TYR A 270 -16.47 -14.57 6.59
N LEU A 271 -17.64 -14.31 7.20
CA LEU A 271 -17.84 -14.45 8.64
C LEU A 271 -17.75 -15.91 9.13
N LYS A 272 -18.02 -16.90 8.27
CA LYS A 272 -17.94 -18.34 8.60
C LYS A 272 -16.63 -18.99 8.13
N ALA A 273 -15.94 -18.37 7.17
CA ALA A 273 -14.70 -18.86 6.59
C ALA A 273 -13.59 -19.00 7.64
N SER A 274 -12.75 -20.00 7.44
CA SER A 274 -11.49 -20.19 8.16
C SER A 274 -10.50 -19.04 7.89
N GLU A 275 -9.44 -18.96 8.68
CA GLU A 275 -8.38 -17.96 8.48
C GLU A 275 -7.73 -18.10 7.10
N GLU A 276 -7.44 -19.33 6.68
CA GLU A 276 -6.83 -19.62 5.37
C GLU A 276 -7.71 -19.13 4.21
N GLU A 277 -9.01 -19.43 4.26
CA GLU A 277 -9.98 -18.97 3.27
C GLU A 277 -10.10 -17.44 3.25
N ARG A 278 -10.10 -16.78 4.41
CA ARG A 278 -10.11 -15.32 4.50
C ARG A 278 -8.84 -14.73 3.88
N TYR A 279 -7.67 -15.32 4.10
CA TYR A 279 -6.44 -14.86 3.45
C TYR A 279 -6.47 -15.05 1.93
N ALA A 280 -6.97 -16.17 1.44
CA ALA A 280 -7.13 -16.39 0.00
C ALA A 280 -8.04 -15.32 -0.63
N PHE A 281 -9.16 -15.00 0.04
CA PHE A 281 -10.06 -13.93 -0.37
C PHE A 281 -9.36 -12.56 -0.38
N LEU A 282 -8.64 -12.21 0.70
CA LEU A 282 -7.92 -10.93 0.76
C LEU A 282 -6.81 -10.82 -0.31
N HIS A 283 -6.10 -11.91 -0.61
CA HIS A 283 -5.11 -11.93 -1.69
C HIS A 283 -5.75 -11.73 -3.07
N GLU A 284 -6.88 -12.36 -3.33
CA GLU A 284 -7.61 -12.17 -4.59
C GLU A 284 -8.12 -10.73 -4.71
N LEU A 285 -8.58 -10.15 -3.62
CA LEU A 285 -8.98 -8.75 -3.63
C LEU A 285 -7.79 -7.81 -3.84
N LEU A 286 -6.60 -8.09 -3.29
CA LEU A 286 -5.39 -7.32 -3.61
C LEU A 286 -5.00 -7.43 -5.08
N ARG A 287 -5.21 -8.59 -5.71
CA ARG A 287 -4.95 -8.79 -7.14
C ARG A 287 -5.93 -7.99 -8.00
N LEU A 288 -7.20 -8.00 -7.60
CA LEU A 288 -8.27 -7.31 -8.31
C LEU A 288 -8.27 -5.80 -8.05
N GLU A 289 -7.90 -5.36 -6.85
CA GLU A 289 -7.98 -3.98 -6.38
C GLU A 289 -6.67 -3.58 -5.71
N PRO A 290 -5.58 -3.43 -6.50
CA PRO A 290 -4.30 -3.05 -5.94
C PRO A 290 -4.36 -1.63 -5.41
N VAL A 291 -4.12 -1.46 -4.12
CA VAL A 291 -4.03 -0.12 -3.49
C VAL A 291 -2.91 0.72 -4.10
N VAL A 292 -1.81 0.06 -4.48
CA VAL A 292 -0.73 0.66 -5.26
C VAL A 292 -0.78 0.05 -6.65
N GLY A 293 -1.46 0.74 -7.57
CA GLY A 293 -1.64 0.29 -8.95
C GLY A 293 -0.40 0.46 -9.84
N HIS A 294 0.47 1.43 -9.51
CA HIS A 294 1.62 1.80 -10.32
C HIS A 294 2.90 1.87 -9.51
N LEU A 295 4.00 1.41 -10.13
CA LEU A 295 5.34 1.55 -9.60
C LEU A 295 6.19 2.28 -10.64
N TYR A 296 6.82 3.37 -10.21
CA TYR A 296 7.69 4.15 -11.08
C TYR A 296 9.15 3.77 -10.87
N ARG A 297 9.86 3.55 -11.96
CA ARG A 297 11.30 3.25 -11.97
C ARG A 297 12.01 4.12 -12.99
N ARG A 298 13.29 4.39 -12.73
CA ARG A 298 14.20 5.04 -13.68
C ARG A 298 15.28 4.05 -14.09
N THR A 299 15.49 3.87 -15.38
CA THR A 299 16.56 3.03 -15.90
C THR A 299 17.91 3.68 -15.61
N THR A 300 18.92 2.89 -15.26
CA THR A 300 20.29 3.36 -15.00
C THR A 300 21.21 3.18 -16.19
N GLU A 301 20.75 2.43 -17.18
CA GLU A 301 21.42 2.14 -18.45
C GLU A 301 20.44 2.36 -19.59
N THR A 302 20.96 2.55 -20.80
CA THR A 302 20.15 2.58 -22.01
C THR A 302 19.55 1.19 -22.21
N MET A 303 18.23 1.06 -22.14
CA MET A 303 17.51 -0.15 -22.51
C MET A 303 17.52 -0.34 -24.03
#